data_AF-A0A2G2G9G3-F1
#
_entry.id   AF-A0A2G2G9G3-F1
#
_cell.length_a   1.000
_cell.length_b   1.000
_cell.length_c   1.000
_cell.angle_alpha   90.00
_cell.angle_beta   90.00
_cell.angle_gamma   90.00
#
_symmetry.space_group_name_H-M   'P 1'
#
loop_
_entity.id
_entity.type
_entity.pdbx_description
1 polymer ?
#
loop_
_entity_poly.entity_id
_entity_poly.type
_entity_poly.pdbx_seq_one_letter_code
_entity_poly.pdbx_strand_id
1 'polypeptide(L)' 'MIDRKISNKELSEKGLVVDGVEILPPIGIETLNQLRSRRKISYVKIYGKIFYQMSTLIEWAKSKEVKSI' A
#
# COMPACT_ATOMS: atom_id res chain seq x y z
N MET A 1 -19.09 4.90 -3.22
CA MET A 1 -17.78 5.10 -3.86
C MET A 1 -17.83 4.36 -5.19
N ILE A 2 -17.75 5.07 -6.31
CA ILE A 2 -17.92 4.49 -7.66
C ILE A 2 -16.64 3.76 -8.04
N ASP A 3 -16.72 2.45 -8.32
CA ASP A 3 -15.64 1.66 -8.91
C ASP A 3 -15.34 2.22 -10.31
N ARG A 4 -14.39 3.16 -10.37
CA ARG A 4 -13.91 3.70 -11.64
C ARG A 4 -12.95 2.68 -12.24
N LYS A 5 -13.18 2.25 -13.49
CA LYS A 5 -12.18 1.49 -14.27
C LYS A 5 -10.92 2.32 -14.33
N ILE A 6 -9.84 1.82 -13.74
CA ILE A 6 -8.51 2.42 -13.78
C ILE A 6 -7.61 1.49 -14.59
N SER A 7 -6.87 2.04 -15.53
CA SER A 7 -5.94 1.27 -16.36
C SER A 7 -4.64 0.95 -15.59
N ASN A 8 -3.90 -0.07 -16.02
CA ASN A 8 -2.56 -0.34 -15.47
C ASN A 8 -1.63 0.87 -15.59
N LYS A 9 -1.77 1.65 -16.67
CA LYS A 9 -1.00 2.88 -16.87
C LYS A 9 -1.27 3.89 -15.75
N GLU A 10 -2.54 4.13 -15.42
CA GLU A 10 -2.94 5.03 -14.33
C GLU A 10 -2.52 4.52 -12.94
N LEU A 11 -2.49 3.19 -12.72
CA LEU A 11 -1.97 2.60 -11.50
C LEU A 11 -0.47 2.89 -11.33
N SER A 12 0.30 2.77 -12.41
CA SER A 12 1.73 3.09 -12.43
C SER A 12 2.00 4.58 -12.24
N GLU A 13 1.25 5.46 -12.93
CA GLU A 13 1.36 6.92 -12.77
C GLU A 13 1.07 7.38 -11.34
N LYS A 14 0.18 6.67 -10.61
CA LYS A 14 -0.12 6.92 -9.20
C LYS A 14 0.86 6.29 -8.21
N GLY A 15 1.88 5.57 -8.70
CA GLY A 15 2.86 4.86 -7.87
C GLY A 15 2.27 3.72 -7.05
N LEU A 16 1.15 3.13 -7.52
CA LEU A 16 0.45 2.00 -6.88
C LEU A 16 0.95 0.64 -7.40
N VAL A 17 1.53 0.67 -8.60
CA VAL A 17 2.16 -0.46 -9.29
C VAL A 17 3.49 0.05 -9.83
N VAL A 18 4.56 -0.73 -9.68
CA VAL A 18 5.89 -0.39 -10.21
C VAL A 18 6.34 -1.52 -11.11
N ASP A 19 6.71 -1.19 -12.36
CA ASP A 19 7.09 -2.17 -13.39
C ASP A 19 6.06 -3.29 -13.62
N GLY A 20 4.77 -2.97 -13.43
CA GLY A 20 3.68 -3.94 -13.54
C GLY A 20 3.49 -4.85 -12.31
N VAL A 21 4.25 -4.62 -11.24
CA VAL A 21 4.21 -5.40 -10.00
C VAL A 21 3.51 -4.62 -8.87
N GLU A 22 2.58 -5.29 -8.19
CA GLU A 22 1.94 -4.78 -6.97
C GLU A 22 2.95 -4.81 -5.81
N ILE A 23 3.20 -3.66 -5.18
CA ILE A 23 4.14 -3.58 -4.06
C ILE A 23 3.41 -3.88 -2.76
N LEU A 24 3.86 -4.92 -2.08
CA LEU A 24 3.37 -5.29 -0.75
C LEU A 24 4.52 -5.21 0.26
N PRO A 25 4.27 -4.72 1.48
CA PRO A 25 5.26 -4.83 2.54
C PRO A 25 5.52 -6.33 2.81
N PRO A 26 6.78 -6.74 3.07
CA PRO A 26 7.17 -8.14 3.30
C PRO A 26 6.75 -8.60 4.70
N ILE A 27 5.46 -8.52 4.99
CA ILE A 27 4.84 -8.90 6.27
C ILE A 27 3.63 -9.79 6.02
N GLY A 28 3.28 -10.61 7.02
CA GLY A 28 2.10 -11.45 6.95
C GLY A 28 0.81 -10.66 6.70
N ILE A 29 -0.12 -11.28 5.97
CA ILE A 29 -1.43 -10.70 5.63
C ILE A 29 -2.21 -10.30 6.89
N GLU A 30 -2.12 -11.09 7.97
CA GLU A 30 -2.77 -10.78 9.23
C GLU A 30 -2.25 -9.47 9.85
N THR A 31 -0.92 -9.33 9.94
CA THR A 31 -0.28 -8.09 10.41
C THR A 31 -0.67 -6.90 9.53
N LEU A 32 -0.73 -7.10 8.21
CA LEU A 32 -1.14 -6.07 7.26
C LEU A 32 -2.62 -5.66 7.47
N ASN A 33 -3.52 -6.61 7.72
CA ASN A 33 -4.91 -6.35 8.07
C ASN A 33 -5.01 -5.53 9.36
N GLN A 34 -4.23 -5.87 10.39
CA GLN A 34 -4.21 -5.12 11.65
C GLN A 34 -3.70 -3.69 11.45
N LEU A 35 -2.64 -3.49 10.66
CA LEU A 35 -2.10 -2.16 10.36
C LEU A 35 -3.13 -1.29 9.62
N ARG A 36 -3.87 -1.86 8.68
CA ARG A 36 -4.98 -1.18 7.99
C ARG A 36 -6.12 -0.83 8.92
N SER A 37 -6.56 -1.79 9.74
CA SER A 37 -7.64 -1.57 10.72
C SER A 37 -7.29 -0.45 11.70
N ARG A 38 -6.03 -0.39 12.14
CA ARG A 38 -5.51 0.66 13.02
C ARG A 38 -5.11 1.95 12.30
N ARG A 39 -5.38 2.08 10.99
CA ARG A 39 -5.02 3.23 10.15
C ARG A 39 -3.54 3.65 10.26
N LYS A 40 -2.64 2.67 10.45
CA LYS A 40 -1.20 2.91 10.59
C LYS A 40 -0.45 2.97 9.25
N ILE A 41 -1.12 2.58 8.17
CA ILE A 41 -0.58 2.60 6.82
C ILE A 41 -1.70 2.99 5.86
N SER A 42 -1.46 4.01 5.05
CA SER A 42 -2.41 4.46 4.03
C SER A 42 -2.47 3.45 2.88
N TYR A 43 -3.65 3.24 2.32
CA TYR A 43 -3.87 2.33 1.20
C TYR A 43 -5.02 2.81 0.33
N VAL A 44 -5.05 2.35 -0.91
CA VAL A 44 -6.13 2.62 -1.87
C VAL A 44 -6.80 1.30 -2.22
N LYS A 45 -8.13 1.25 -2.16
CA LYS A 45 -8.91 0.09 -2.58
C LYS A 45 -9.48 0.32 -3.98
N ILE A 46 -9.18 -0.58 -4.90
CA ILE A 46 -9.60 -0.50 -6.31
C ILE A 46 -10.05 -1.91 -6.73
N TYR A 47 -11.30 -2.09 -7.18
CA TYR A 47 -11.86 -3.40 -7.57
C TYR A 47 -11.66 -4.51 -6.52
N GLY A 48 -11.84 -4.20 -5.24
CA GLY A 48 -11.64 -5.17 -4.16
C GLY A 48 -10.18 -5.46 -3.81
N LYS A 49 -9.22 -5.05 -4.65
CA LYS A 49 -7.78 -5.13 -4.37
C LYS A 49 -7.29 -3.92 -3.58
N ILE A 50 -6.22 -4.12 -2.83
CA ILE A 50 -5.61 -3.10 -1.98
C ILE A 50 -4.23 -2.79 -2.51
N PHE A 51 -4.00 -1.52 -2.80
CA PHE A 51 -2.75 -0.99 -3.31
C PHE A 51 -2.13 -0.06 -2.28
N TYR A 52 -0.80 -0.04 -2.25
CA TYR A 52 -0.01 0.85 -1.42
C TYR A 52 0.85 1.71 -2.32
N GLN A 53 1.01 2.98 -1.94
CA GLN A 53 2.00 3.83 -2.59
C GLN A 53 3.38 3.53 -2.02
N MET A 54 4.39 3.51 -2.89
CA MET A 54 5.78 3.27 -2.49
C MET A 54 6.24 4.24 -1.38
N SER A 55 5.90 5.53 -1.49
CA SER A 55 6.22 6.55 -0.48
C SER A 55 5.66 6.19 0.90
N THR A 56 4.40 5.75 0.97
CA THR A 56 3.76 5.33 2.21
C THR A 56 4.44 4.11 2.82
N LEU A 57 4.86 3.14 2.00
CA LEU A 57 5.59 1.97 2.48
C LEU A 57 6.97 2.36 3.05
N ILE A 58 7.67 3.29 2.40
CA ILE A 58 8.95 3.83 2.87
C ILE A 58 8.77 4.58 4.19
N GLU A 59 7.78 5.46 4.30
CA GLU A 59 7.48 6.18 5.56
C GLU A 59 7.14 5.23 6.70
N TRP A 60 6.32 4.21 6.41
CA TRP A 60 5.99 3.18 7.37
C TRP A 60 7.23 2.38 7.81
N ALA A 61 8.11 1.98 6.88
CA ALA A 61 9.34 1.27 7.20
C ALA A 61 10.26 2.11 8.11
N LYS A 62 10.47 3.40 7.77
CA LYS A 62 11.23 4.34 8.61
C LYS A 62 10.64 4.48 10.02
N SER A 63 9.31 4.51 10.15
CA SER A 63 8.65 4.57 11.46
C SER A 63 8.89 3.34 12.34
N LYS A 64 9.32 2.22 11.75
CA LYS A 64 9.67 0.98 12.46
C LYS A 64 11.12 0.96 12.89
N GLU A 65 12.05 1.45 12.07
CA GLU A 65 13.49 1.50 12.40
C GLU A 65 13.78 2.41 13.59
N VAL A 66 13.02 3.51 13.74
CA VAL A 66 13.20 4.48 14.83
C VAL A 66 12.79 3.90 16.22
N LYS A 67 12.25 2.67 16.29
CA LYS A 67 11.86 2.01 17.55
C LYS A 67 12.92 1.08 18.16
N SER A 68 14.14 1.05 17.64
CA SER A 68 15.27 0.39 18.31
C SER A 68 15.96 1.38 19.27
N ILE A 69 15.40 1.56 20.47
CA ILE A 69 16.08 2.12 21.65
C ILE A 69 15.76 1.21 22.83
#